data_AF-A0A8J7ZEA6-F1
#
_entry.id   AF-A0A8J7ZEA6-F1
#
_cell.length_a   1.000
_cell.length_b   1.000
_cell.length_c   1.000
_cell.angle_alpha   90.00
_cell.angle_beta   90.00
_cell.angle_gamma   90.00
#
_symmetry.space_group_name_H-M   'P 1'
#
loop_
_entity.id
_entity.type
_entity.pdbx_description
1 polymer ?
#
loop_
_entity_poly.entity_id
_entity_poly.type
_entity_poly.pdbx_seq_one_letter_code
_entity_poly.pdbx_strand_id
1 'polypeptide(L)' 'MTTEYDLPCADCDGPLARETIPPEELDVDATGPVPVATCKRCGSRHYPDEALEVIGQEAS' A
#
# COMPACT_ATOMS: atom_id res chain seq x y z
N MET A 1 1.75 -7.78 -17.80
CA MET A 1 2.70 -7.38 -16.75
C MET A 1 1.96 -7.55 -15.44
N THR A 2 2.43 -8.39 -14.53
CA THR A 2 1.82 -8.52 -13.18
C THR A 2 2.37 -7.39 -12.32
N THR A 3 1.53 -6.83 -11.45
CA THR A 3 1.89 -5.76 -10.51
C THR A 3 1.64 -6.28 -9.10
N GLU A 4 2.21 -5.64 -8.07
CA GLU A 4 2.02 -6.07 -6.68
C GLU A 4 0.54 -6.06 -6.23
N TYR A 5 -0.32 -5.29 -6.91
CA TYR A 5 -1.77 -5.28 -6.70
C TYR A 5 -2.51 -6.50 -7.26
N ASP A 6 -1.89 -7.21 -8.21
CA ASP A 6 -2.43 -8.40 -8.87
C ASP A 6 -2.04 -9.68 -8.12
N LEU A 7 -1.14 -9.55 -7.14
CA LEU A 7 -0.71 -10.66 -6.30
C LEU A 7 -1.81 -11.05 -5.29
N PRO A 8 -1.87 -12.34 -4.90
CA PRO A 8 -2.72 -12.75 -3.80
C PRO A 8 -2.19 -12.20 -2.46
N CYS A 9 -3.10 -11.97 -1.52
CA CYS A 9 -2.73 -11.56 -0.17
C CYS A 9 -1.83 -12.61 0.48
N ALA A 10 -0.67 -12.19 0.99
CA ALA A 10 0.29 -13.08 1.64
C ALA A 10 -0.24 -13.80 2.90
N ASP A 11 -1.30 -13.26 3.52
CA ASP A 11 -1.88 -13.80 4.75
C ASP A 11 -3.02 -14.80 4.49
N CYS A 12 -3.91 -14.49 3.54
CA CYS A 12 -5.14 -15.26 3.35
C CYS A 12 -5.41 -15.70 1.90
N ASP A 13 -4.44 -15.52 1.00
CA ASP A 13 -4.54 -15.78 -0.44
C ASP A 13 -5.74 -15.08 -1.13
N GLY A 14 -6.25 -14.01 -0.49
CA GLY A 14 -7.41 -13.27 -0.96
C GLY A 14 -7.06 -12.26 -2.05
N PRO A 15 -8.05 -11.77 -2.81
CA PRO A 15 -7.82 -10.75 -3.83
C PRO A 15 -7.36 -9.44 -3.18
N LEU A 16 -6.28 -8.89 -3.71
CA LEU A 16 -5.83 -7.54 -3.41
C LEU A 16 -6.54 -6.56 -4.35
N ALA A 17 -6.69 -5.32 -3.88
CA ALA A 17 -7.18 -4.21 -4.68
C ALA A 17 -6.34 -2.98 -4.40
N ARG A 18 -6.04 -2.22 -5.46
CA ARG A 18 -5.36 -0.94 -5.34
C ARG A 18 -6.28 0.07 -4.65
N GLU A 19 -5.74 0.74 -3.66
CA GLU A 19 -6.38 1.80 -2.91
C GLU A 19 -5.36 2.92 -2.70
N THR A 20 -5.81 4.16 -2.57
CA THR A 20 -4.93 5.28 -2.27
C THR A 20 -5.37 5.87 -0.95
N ILE A 21 -4.46 5.91 0.02
CA ILE A 21 -4.72 6.44 1.34
C ILE A 21 -4.13 7.86 1.40
N PRO A 22 -4.92 8.87 1.80
CA PRO A 22 -4.37 10.20 1.99
C PRO A 22 -3.40 10.21 3.18
N PRO A 23 -2.37 11.07 3.15
CA PRO A 23 -1.33 11.09 4.18
C PRO A 23 -1.88 11.38 5.58
N GLU A 24 -2.99 12.11 5.68
CA GLU A 24 -3.68 12.41 6.94
C GLU A 24 -4.30 11.19 7.64
N GLU A 25 -4.53 10.09 6.92
CA GLU A 25 -5.06 8.83 7.46
C GLU A 25 -3.95 7.82 7.78
N LEU A 26 -2.69 8.17 7.53
CA LEU A 26 -1.53 7.34 7.79
C LEU A 26 -0.86 7.75 9.11
N ASP A 27 -0.37 6.75 9.84
CA ASP A 27 0.42 6.95 11.07
C ASP A 27 1.91 7.19 10.75
N VAL A 28 2.24 7.53 9.49
CA VAL A 28 3.60 7.75 8.99
C VAL A 28 3.67 9.03 8.17
N ASP A 29 4.81 9.71 8.21
CA ASP A 29 5.07 10.87 7.37
C ASP A 29 5.14 10.47 5.90
N ALA A 30 4.14 10.92 5.14
CA ALA A 30 4.05 10.76 3.70
C ALA A 30 3.93 12.13 3.02
N THR A 31 4.67 12.33 1.94
CA THR A 31 4.69 13.59 1.18
C THR A 31 3.45 13.77 0.30
N GLY A 32 2.64 12.73 0.14
CA GLY A 32 1.43 12.73 -0.68
C GLY A 32 0.57 11.48 -0.49
N PRO A 33 -0.48 11.31 -1.32
CA PRO A 33 -1.35 10.14 -1.27
C PRO A 33 -0.56 8.86 -1.53
N VAL A 34 -0.72 7.88 -0.63
CA VAL A 34 0.06 6.64 -0.67
C VAL A 34 -0.74 5.53 -1.33
N PRO A 35 -0.24 4.95 -2.44
CA PRO A 35 -0.83 3.78 -3.04
C PRO A 35 -0.59 2.53 -2.18
N VAL A 36 -1.63 1.76 -1.92
CA VAL A 36 -1.57 0.51 -1.14
C VAL A 36 -2.37 -0.59 -1.82
N ALA A 37 -1.98 -1.84 -1.56
CA ALA A 37 -2.76 -3.00 -1.93
C ALA A 37 -3.53 -3.51 -0.70
N THR A 38 -4.84 -3.31 -0.69
CA THR A 38 -5.72 -3.74 0.41
C THR A 38 -6.39 -5.07 0.07
N CYS A 39 -6.26 -6.06 0.94
CA CYS A 39 -6.99 -7.32 0.79
C CYS A 39 -8.47 -7.13 1.15
N LYS A 40 -9.37 -7.40 0.20
CA LYS A 40 -10.82 -7.28 0.43
C LYS A 40 -11.41 -8.43 1.28
N ARG A 41 -10.59 -9.42 1.66
CA ARG A 41 -11.01 -10.57 2.46
C ARG A 41 -10.62 -10.46 3.93
N CYS A 42 -9.35 -10.17 4.24
CA CYS A 42 -8.86 -10.07 5.62
C CYS A 42 -8.59 -8.62 6.07
N GLY A 43 -8.57 -7.65 5.15
CA GLY A 43 -8.26 -6.25 5.46
C GLY A 43 -6.77 -5.93 5.60
N SER A 44 -5.88 -6.93 5.44
CA SER A 44 -4.44 -6.70 5.42
C SER A 44 -4.04 -5.74 4.31
N ARG A 45 -3.09 -4.84 4.62
CA ARG A 45 -2.55 -3.85 3.69
C ARG A 45 -1.12 -4.21 3.35
N HIS A 46 -0.79 -4.13 2.07
CA HIS A 46 0.56 -4.29 1.56
C HIS A 46 0.99 -2.97 0.90
N TYR A 47 2.19 -2.53 1.23
CA TYR A 47 2.78 -1.29 0.71
C TYR A 47 3.74 -1.66 -0.42
N PRO A 48 3.34 -1.46 -1.69
CA PRO A 48 4.19 -1.73 -2.85
C PRO A 48 5.39 -0.78 -2.89
N ASP A 49 6.35 -1.05 -3.77
CA ASP A 49 7.59 -0.24 -3.86
C ASP A 49 7.31 1.25 -4.13
N GLU A 50 6.30 1.56 -4.96
CA GLU A 50 5.86 2.95 -5.23
C GLU A 50 5.34 3.67 -3.97
N ALA A 51 4.88 2.94 -2.96
CA ALA A 51 4.47 3.51 -1.68
C ALA A 51 5.68 3.99 -0.86
N LEU A 52 6.83 3.34 -1.01
CA LEU A 52 8.07 3.70 -0.33
C LEU A 52 8.70 4.98 -0.92
N GLU A 53 8.38 5.33 -2.17
CA GLU A 53 8.81 6.58 -2.77
C GLU A 53 8.16 7.81 -2.11
N VAL A 54 6.99 7.61 -1.49
CA VAL A 54 6.19 8.67 -0.85
C VAL A 54 6.23 8.62 0.68
N ILE A 55 6.41 7.44 1.28
CA ILE A 55 6.55 7.24 2.73
C ILE A 55 8.03 7.33 3.11
N GLY A 56 8.35 8.15 4.10
CA GLY A 56 9.68 8.08 4.71
C GLY A 56 10.81 8.58 3.81
N GLN A 57 10.57 9.61 2.99
CA GLN A 57 11.66 10.50 2.59
C GLN A 57 12.19 11.22 3.85
N GLU A 58 12.95 10.50 4.68
CA GLU A 58 13.76 11.11 5.70
C GLU A 58 14.68 12.09 4.98
N ALA A 59 14.51 13.39 5.27
CA ALA A 59 15.39 14.43 4.81
C ALA A 59 16.84 14.02 5.16
N SER A 60 17.61 13.58 4.15
CA SER A 60 19.07 13.46 4.25
C SER A 60 19.71 14.83 4.47
#